data_AF-A0A6B2GDE1-F1
#
_entry.id   AF-A0A6B2GDE1-F1
#
_cell.length_a   1.000
_cell.length_b   1.000
_cell.length_c   1.000
_cell.angle_alpha   90.00
_cell.angle_beta   90.00
_cell.angle_gamma   90.00
#
_symmetry.space_group_name_H-M   'P 1'
#
loop_
_entity.id
_entity.type
_entity.pdbx_description
1 polymer ?
#
loop_
_entity_poly.entity_id
_entity_poly.type
_entity_poly.pdbx_seq_one_letter_code
_entity_poly.pdbx_strand_id
1 'polypeptide(L)'
;ELLFGLFCFSSCVLIEYIKSLDEEILSEHERSSFLWYSCWSHLLKRMVIFLIDHRRHVRLSAMQFIERSLRINDIQFLPINEWSICFQRILFPMLKLLISHPPPVSLPEIDETKSRAFALVMRLF
;
A
#
# COMPACT_ATOMS: atom_id res chain seq x y z
N GLU A 1 -12.96 7.11 -11.26
CA GLU A 1 -13.46 5.81 -10.77
C GLU A 1 -12.95 4.66 -11.61
N LEU A 2 -13.33 4.55 -12.90
CA LEU A 2 -12.83 3.52 -13.82
C LEU A 2 -11.29 3.42 -13.87
N LEU A 3 -10.59 4.56 -13.96
CA LEU A 3 -9.11 4.57 -13.99
C LEU A 3 -8.47 4.01 -12.72
N PHE A 4 -9.05 4.25 -11.54
CA PHE A 4 -8.53 3.71 -10.28
C PHE A 4 -8.80 2.21 -10.17
N GLY A 5 -10.00 1.77 -10.55
CA GLY A 5 -10.35 0.34 -10.61
C GLY A 5 -9.46 -0.42 -11.61
N LEU A 6 -9.25 0.14 -12.80
CA LEU A 6 -8.35 -0.42 -13.82
C LEU A 6 -6.89 -0.45 -13.33
N PHE A 7 -6.43 0.59 -12.62
CA PHE A 7 -5.10 0.60 -12.02
C PHE A 7 -4.93 -0.52 -10.99
N CYS A 8 -5.88 -0.67 -10.05
CA CYS A 8 -5.87 -1.75 -9.07
C CYS A 8 -5.91 -3.13 -9.75
N PHE A 9 -6.82 -3.33 -10.71
CA PHE A 9 -6.96 -4.59 -11.43
C PHE A 9 -5.69 -4.94 -12.21
N SER A 10 -5.16 -3.99 -12.99
CA SER A 10 -3.91 -4.15 -13.74
C SER A 10 -2.73 -4.45 -12.82
N SER A 11 -2.68 -3.85 -11.63
CA SER A 11 -1.62 -4.12 -10.67
C SER A 11 -1.68 -5.54 -10.11
N CYS A 12 -2.89 -6.07 -9.82
CA CYS A 12 -3.06 -7.45 -9.40
C CYS A 12 -2.66 -8.43 -10.50
N VAL A 13 -3.09 -8.18 -11.74
CA VAL A 13 -2.73 -9.03 -12.90
C VAL A 13 -1.22 -9.02 -13.13
N LEU A 14 -0.57 -7.85 -13.00
CA LEU A 14 0.88 -7.75 -13.13
C LEU A 14 1.61 -8.54 -12.04
N ILE A 15 1.14 -8.52 -10.79
CA ILE A 15 1.73 -9.29 -9.69
C ILE A 15 1.60 -10.79 -9.95
N GLU A 16 0.41 -11.26 -10.33
CA GLU A 16 0.19 -12.68 -10.66
C GLU A 16 1.02 -13.11 -11.88
N TYR A 17 1.16 -12.24 -12.87
CA TYR A 17 2.04 -12.48 -14.01
C TYR A 17 3.51 -12.59 -13.57
N ILE A 18 4.01 -11.66 -12.76
CA ILE A 18 5.39 -11.72 -12.22
C ILE A 18 5.58 -13.01 -11.39
N LYS A 19 4.58 -13.37 -10.57
CA LYS A 19 4.60 -14.62 -9.81
C LYS A 19 4.74 -15.85 -10.70
N SER A 20 4.05 -15.87 -11.84
CA SER A 20 4.11 -16.98 -12.80
C SER A 20 5.45 -17.09 -13.54
N LEU A 21 6.21 -15.99 -13.62
CA LEU A 21 7.54 -16.00 -14.23
C LEU A 21 8.62 -16.62 -13.34
N ASP A 22 8.39 -16.69 -12.02
CA ASP A 22 9.39 -17.09 -11.01
C ASP A 22 9.10 -18.44 -10.33
N GLU A 23 8.28 -19.32 -10.93
CA GLU A 23 7.79 -20.53 -10.25
C GLU A 23 8.83 -21.60 -9.89
N GLU A 24 10.07 -21.56 -10.42
CA GLU A 24 10.97 -22.74 -10.33
C GLU A 24 12.28 -22.60 -9.55
N ILE A 25 12.70 -21.43 -9.04
CA ILE A 25 14.10 -21.29 -8.56
C ILE A 25 14.29 -20.62 -7.18
N LEU A 26 13.36 -19.78 -6.71
CA LEU A 26 13.58 -18.96 -5.51
C LEU A 26 12.90 -19.53 -4.25
N SER A 27 13.54 -19.36 -3.09
CA SER A 27 12.89 -19.60 -1.80
C SER A 27 11.75 -18.59 -1.54
N GLU A 28 10.83 -18.92 -0.64
CA GLU A 28 9.66 -18.07 -0.33
C GLU A 28 10.07 -16.65 0.14
N HIS A 29 11.18 -16.54 0.89
CA HIS A 29 11.71 -15.24 1.34
C HIS A 29 12.31 -14.45 0.18
N GLU A 30 13.08 -15.10 -0.70
CA GLU A 30 13.69 -14.43 -1.86
C GLU A 30 12.62 -13.97 -2.86
N ARG A 31 11.57 -14.78 -3.07
CA ARG A 31 10.41 -14.39 -3.88
C ARG A 31 9.69 -13.19 -3.28
N SER A 32 9.48 -13.18 -1.96
CA SER A 32 8.85 -12.07 -1.24
C SER A 32 9.66 -10.78 -1.40
N SER A 33 10.98 -10.84 -1.19
CA SER A 33 11.91 -9.73 -1.42
C SER A 33 11.86 -9.25 -2.87
N PHE A 34 11.90 -10.17 -3.84
CA PHE A 34 11.82 -9.80 -5.25
C PHE A 34 10.52 -9.08 -5.59
N LEU A 35 9.36 -9.64 -5.21
CA LEU A 35 8.05 -9.01 -5.42
C LEU A 35 7.94 -7.67 -4.71
N TRP A 36 8.57 -7.52 -3.54
CA TRP A 36 8.63 -6.27 -2.81
C TRP A 36 9.32 -5.16 -3.60
N TYR A 37 10.55 -5.42 -4.06
CA TYR A 37 11.32 -4.44 -4.81
C TYR A 37 10.76 -4.22 -6.22
N SER A 38 10.30 -5.26 -6.90
CA SER A 38 9.81 -5.19 -8.27
C SER A 38 8.44 -4.54 -8.38
N CYS A 39 7.53 -4.78 -7.41
CA CYS A 39 6.13 -4.40 -7.55
C CYS A 39 5.54 -3.72 -6.30
N TRP A 40 5.50 -4.40 -5.16
CA TRP A 40 4.71 -3.95 -4.01
C TRP A 40 5.14 -2.59 -3.48
N SER A 41 6.44 -2.36 -3.34
CA SER A 41 6.95 -1.09 -2.82
C SER A 41 6.57 0.09 -3.73
N HIS A 42 6.56 -0.09 -5.04
CA HIS A 42 6.16 0.92 -6.02
C HIS A 42 4.66 1.15 -6.01
N LEU A 43 3.87 0.08 -5.95
CA LEU A 43 2.41 0.15 -5.89
C LEU A 43 1.94 0.85 -4.62
N LEU A 44 2.44 0.45 -3.45
CA LEU A 44 2.06 1.04 -2.17
C LEU A 44 2.41 2.54 -2.11
N LYS A 45 3.60 2.95 -2.56
CA LYS A 45 3.96 4.37 -2.67
C LYS A 45 2.98 5.16 -3.53
N ARG A 46 2.57 4.60 -4.67
CA ARG A 46 1.58 5.23 -5.55
C ARG A 46 0.18 5.23 -4.96
N MET A 47 -0.19 4.26 -4.13
CA MET A 47 -1.51 4.26 -3.48
C MET A 47 -1.61 5.33 -2.39
N VAL A 48 -0.52 5.61 -1.69
CA VAL A 48 -0.48 6.62 -0.61
C VAL A 48 -0.91 8.01 -1.09
N ILE A 49 -0.57 8.42 -2.32
CA ILE A 49 -0.99 9.73 -2.86
C ILE A 49 -2.51 9.83 -3.09
N PHE A 50 -3.22 8.71 -3.25
CA PHE A 50 -4.68 8.73 -3.42
C PHE A 50 -5.42 8.90 -2.09
N LEU A 51 -4.74 8.76 -0.95
CA LEU A 51 -5.33 8.98 0.37
C LEU A 51 -5.65 10.46 0.65
N ILE A 52 -5.14 11.38 -0.17
CA ILE A 52 -5.46 12.82 -0.12
C ILE A 52 -6.35 13.26 -1.29
N ASP A 53 -6.90 12.32 -2.08
CA ASP A 53 -7.81 12.65 -3.18
C ASP A 53 -9.08 13.34 -2.63
N HIS A 54 -9.60 14.34 -3.34
CA HIS A 54 -10.81 15.07 -2.97
C HIS A 54 -12.04 14.14 -2.82
N ARG A 55 -12.11 13.02 -3.55
CA ARG A 55 -13.23 12.08 -3.51
C ARG A 55 -13.05 11.05 -2.41
N ARG A 56 -14.04 10.98 -1.51
CA ARG A 56 -14.06 10.00 -0.41
C ARG A 56 -13.88 8.56 -0.85
N HIS A 57 -14.60 8.14 -1.89
CA HIS A 57 -14.55 6.76 -2.36
C HIS A 57 -13.13 6.37 -2.84
N VAL A 58 -12.40 7.29 -3.49
CA VAL A 58 -11.01 7.05 -3.91
C VAL A 58 -10.11 6.85 -2.69
N ARG A 59 -10.23 7.72 -1.67
CA ARG A 59 -9.46 7.59 -0.42
C ARG A 59 -9.74 6.25 0.26
N LEU A 60 -11.02 5.87 0.38
CA LEU A 60 -11.43 4.62 1.01
C LEU A 60 -10.93 3.40 0.23
N SER A 61 -11.03 3.40 -1.10
CA SER A 61 -10.54 2.29 -1.92
C SER A 61 -9.02 2.18 -1.90
N ALA A 62 -8.29 3.31 -1.90
CA ALA A 62 -6.83 3.32 -1.74
C ALA A 62 -6.41 2.79 -0.36
N MET A 63 -7.08 3.23 0.71
CA MET A 63 -6.83 2.74 2.06
C MET A 63 -7.07 1.23 2.13
N GLN A 64 -8.21 0.76 1.64
CA GLN A 64 -8.54 -0.67 1.60
C GLN A 64 -7.53 -1.48 0.78
N PHE A 65 -7.02 -0.95 -0.33
CA PHE A 65 -5.98 -1.60 -1.11
C PHE A 65 -4.70 -1.76 -0.27
N ILE A 66 -4.19 -0.66 0.30
CA ILE A 66 -2.98 -0.67 1.13
C ILE A 66 -3.12 -1.68 2.28
N GLU A 67 -4.24 -1.65 3.01
CA GLU A 67 -4.47 -2.57 4.12
C GLU A 67 -4.51 -4.05 3.69
N ARG A 68 -5.07 -4.35 2.52
CA ARG A 68 -5.13 -5.73 2.01
C ARG A 68 -3.77 -6.18 1.52
N SER A 69 -3.07 -5.34 0.76
CA SER A 69 -1.73 -5.64 0.24
C SER A 69 -0.77 -5.99 1.38
N LEU A 70 -0.73 -5.20 2.44
CA LEU A 70 0.15 -5.45 3.58
C LEU A 70 -0.14 -6.76 4.32
N ARG A 71 -1.31 -7.39 4.09
CA ARG A 71 -1.70 -8.68 4.67
C ARG A 71 -1.49 -9.87 3.72
N ILE A 72 -1.06 -9.63 2.48
CA ILE A 72 -0.76 -10.71 1.54
C ILE A 72 0.52 -11.42 2.00
N ASN A 73 0.54 -12.75 1.85
CA ASN A 73 1.66 -13.60 2.27
C ASN A 73 3.01 -13.07 1.77
N ASP A 74 3.11 -12.66 0.51
CA ASP A 74 4.36 -12.10 -0.07
C ASP A 74 4.92 -10.88 0.67
N ILE A 75 4.07 -10.13 1.38
CA ILE A 75 4.50 -9.00 2.22
C ILE A 75 4.71 -9.45 3.68
N GLN A 76 3.92 -10.41 4.15
CA GLN A 76 4.06 -10.96 5.51
C GLN A 76 5.38 -11.71 5.71
N PHE A 77 5.90 -12.38 4.68
CA PHE A 77 7.19 -13.07 4.70
C PHE A 77 8.40 -12.17 4.42
N LEU A 78 8.22 -10.84 4.35
CA LEU A 78 9.35 -9.94 4.20
C LEU A 78 10.30 -10.05 5.39
N PRO A 79 11.62 -10.05 5.14
CA PRO A 79 12.59 -10.02 6.22
C PRO A 79 12.48 -8.70 7.00
N ILE A 80 12.94 -8.73 8.26
CA ILE A 80 12.80 -7.62 9.22
C ILE A 80 13.37 -6.30 8.69
N ASN A 81 14.50 -6.37 7.97
CA ASN A 81 15.12 -5.21 7.33
C ASN A 81 14.20 -4.55 6.27
N GLU A 82 13.49 -5.35 5.49
CA GLU A 82 12.57 -4.87 4.46
C GLU A 82 11.29 -4.29 5.06
N TRP A 83 10.78 -4.89 6.14
CA TRP A 83 9.71 -4.28 6.94
C TRP A 83 10.16 -2.91 7.48
N SER A 84 11.35 -2.81 8.07
CA SER A 84 11.90 -1.53 8.53
C SER A 84 11.95 -0.48 7.40
N ILE A 85 12.38 -0.89 6.20
CA ILE A 85 12.37 -0.03 5.01
C ILE A 85 10.94 0.34 4.59
N CYS A 86 9.97 -0.57 4.66
CA CYS A 86 8.55 -0.31 4.40
C CYS A 86 8.02 0.78 5.34
N PHE A 87 8.28 0.67 6.63
CA PHE A 87 7.90 1.67 7.61
C PHE A 87 8.51 3.04 7.28
N GLN A 88 9.81 3.08 7.06
CA GLN A 88 10.54 4.33 6.81
C GLN A 88 10.17 5.01 5.48
N ARG A 89 9.96 4.23 4.42
CA ARG A 89 9.78 4.77 3.06
C ARG A 89 8.33 4.88 2.62
N ILE A 90 7.39 4.24 3.33
CA ILE A 90 5.98 4.19 2.92
C ILE A 90 5.06 4.56 4.08
N LEU A 91 5.07 3.82 5.18
CA LEU A 91 4.06 4.00 6.23
C LEU A 91 4.22 5.30 7.02
N PHE A 92 5.44 5.67 7.44
CA PHE A 92 5.66 6.94 8.11
C PHE A 92 5.47 8.14 7.17
N PRO A 93 5.98 8.12 5.92
CA PRO A 93 5.64 9.15 4.94
C PRO A 93 4.14 9.27 4.66
N MET A 94 3.41 8.15 4.64
CA MET A 94 1.95 8.15 4.50
C MET A 94 1.27 8.89 5.66
N LEU A 95 1.63 8.58 6.91
CA LEU A 95 1.08 9.29 8.06
C LEU A 95 1.43 10.79 8.00
N LYS A 96 2.68 11.12 7.67
CA LYS A 96 3.12 12.51 7.51
C LYS A 96 2.29 13.23 6.43
N LEU A 97 2.07 12.60 5.29
CA LEU A 97 1.26 13.14 4.19
C LEU A 97 -0.16 13.49 4.67
N LEU A 98 -0.81 12.55 5.36
CA LEU A 98 -2.17 12.72 5.88
C LEU A 98 -2.28 13.79 6.96
N ILE A 99 -1.23 14.01 7.75
CA ILE A 99 -1.17 15.06 8.76
C ILE A 99 -0.91 16.43 8.11
N SER A 100 0.01 16.49 7.13
CA SER A 100 0.48 17.74 6.51
C SER A 100 -0.45 18.30 5.44
N HIS A 101 -1.41 17.53 4.93
CA HIS A 101 -2.41 18.00 3.97
C HIS A 101 -3.80 18.11 4.61
N PRO A 102 -4.07 19.18 5.38
CA PRO A 102 -5.44 19.52 5.73
C PRO A 102 -6.19 19.91 4.45
N PRO A 103 -7.40 19.37 4.21
CA PRO A 103 -8.22 19.82 3.10
C PRO A 103 -8.57 21.30 3.31
N PRO A 104 -8.75 22.08 2.23
CA PRO A 104 -9.08 23.51 2.31
C PRO A 104 -10.38 23.81 3.08
N VAL A 105 -11.22 22.78 3.29
CA VAL A 105 -12.32 22.75 4.24
C VAL A 105 -12.13 21.49 5.08
N SER A 106 -12.14 21.58 6.40
CA SER A 106 -12.07 20.41 7.29
C SER A 106 -13.28 19.49 7.05
N LEU A 107 -13.11 18.48 6.21
CA LEU A 107 -14.12 17.48 5.91
C LEU A 107 -13.97 16.33 6.92
N PRO A 108 -15.00 15.98 7.72
CA PRO A 108 -14.96 14.87 8.69
C PRO A 108 -14.46 13.54 8.10
N GLU A 109 -14.65 13.35 6.80
CA GLU A 109 -14.24 12.17 6.05
C GLU A 109 -12.72 12.00 5.89
N ILE A 110 -11.94 13.10 5.99
CA ILE A 110 -10.47 12.97 5.97
C ILE A 110 -9.97 12.45 7.32
N ASP A 111 -10.66 12.78 8.42
CA ASP A 111 -10.32 12.29 9.75
C ASP A 111 -10.61 10.79 9.89
N GLU A 112 -11.64 10.28 9.20
CA GLU A 112 -11.85 8.83 9.03
C GLU A 112 -10.64 8.16 8.33
N THR A 113 -10.13 8.77 7.26
CA THR A 113 -8.97 8.24 6.50
C THR A 113 -7.71 8.23 7.36
N LYS A 114 -7.46 9.32 8.10
CA LYS A 114 -6.36 9.42 9.07
C LYS A 114 -6.48 8.36 10.17
N SER A 115 -7.64 8.24 10.80
CA SER A 115 -7.89 7.28 11.88
C SER A 115 -7.60 5.84 11.42
N ARG A 116 -8.06 5.45 10.23
CA ARG A 116 -7.76 4.15 9.63
C ARG A 116 -6.26 3.98 9.37
N ALA A 117 -5.58 5.00 8.84
CA ALA A 117 -4.13 4.95 8.60
C ALA A 117 -3.32 4.75 9.88
N PHE A 118 -3.66 5.45 10.96
CA PHE A 118 -3.05 5.23 12.27
C PHE A 118 -3.33 3.82 12.80
N ALA A 119 -4.59 3.37 12.74
CA ALA A 119 -4.96 2.02 13.18
C ALA A 119 -4.28 0.92 12.35
N LEU A 120 -3.99 1.16 11.07
CA LEU A 120 -3.19 0.24 10.25
C LEU A 120 -1.75 0.16 10.77
N VAL A 121 -1.07 1.30 10.94
CA VAL A 121 0.33 1.32 11.38
C VAL A 121 0.48 0.68 12.77
N MET A 122 -0.45 0.96 13.69
CA MET A 122 -0.43 0.37 15.04
C MET A 122 -0.67 -1.14 15.06
N ARG A 123 -1.33 -1.72 14.05
CA ARG A 123 -1.53 -3.17 13.94
C ARG A 123 -0.32 -3.90 13.36
N LEU A 124 0.55 -3.18 12.65
CA LEU A 124 1.75 -3.73 12.02
C LEU A 124 2.99 -3.59 12.91
N PHE A 125 2.88 -2.80 13.97
CA PHE A 125 3.90 -2.62 15.01
C PHE A 125 3.75 -3.69 16.08
#